data_AF-A0A1I6TG76-F1
#
_entry.id   AF-A0A1I6TG76-F1
#
_cell.length_a   1.000
_cell.length_b   1.000
_cell.length_c   1.000
_cell.angle_alpha   90.00
_cell.angle_beta   90.00
_cell.angle_gamma   90.00
#
_symmetry.space_group_name_H-M   'P 1'
#
loop_
_entity.id
_entity.type
_entity.pdbx_description
1 polymer ?
#
loop_
_entity_poly.entity_id
_entity_poly.type
_entity_poly.pdbx_seq_one_letter_code
_entity_poly.pdbx_strand_id
1 'polypeptide(L)'
;MNELETKAHSNNKRKLELLRDLIEIVSTRDPIDYSKFNPKNKNKVTIEELVLLNEEKDKEVKALQSAWEELEGLLFNDLQITLQEKNQLATFLGYKKKEEKQKKQSRGRNRQVWRAD
;
A
#
# COMPACT_ATOMS: atom_id res chain seq x y z
N MET A 1 -7.26 -23.19 -4.74
CA MET A 1 -6.79 -21.84 -4.40
C MET A 1 -7.06 -21.60 -2.93
N ASN A 2 -6.04 -21.24 -2.18
CA ASN A 2 -6.13 -20.97 -0.74
C ASN A 2 -6.87 -19.64 -0.48
N GLU A 3 -7.59 -19.52 0.63
CA GLU A 3 -8.29 -18.28 1.05
C GLU A 3 -7.36 -17.05 1.15
N LEU A 4 -6.08 -17.28 1.43
CA LEU A 4 -5.04 -16.25 1.44
C LEU A 4 -4.72 -15.73 0.03
N GLU A 5 -4.72 -16.61 -0.98
CA GLU A 5 -4.46 -16.24 -2.37
C GLU A 5 -5.62 -15.41 -2.93
N THR A 6 -6.87 -15.75 -2.59
CA THR A 6 -8.05 -14.98 -2.99
C THR A 6 -8.09 -13.60 -2.33
N LYS A 7 -7.69 -13.47 -1.06
CA LYS A 7 -7.59 -12.16 -0.37
C LYS A 7 -6.47 -11.29 -0.95
N ALA A 8 -5.29 -11.85 -1.21
CA ALA A 8 -4.19 -11.12 -1.84
C ALA A 8 -4.55 -10.65 -3.26
N HIS A 9 -5.22 -11.52 -4.05
CA HIS A 9 -5.67 -11.17 -5.39
C HIS A 9 -6.75 -10.07 -5.38
N SER A 10 -7.68 -10.12 -4.42
CA SER A 10 -8.67 -9.06 -4.17
C SER A 10 -8.03 -7.71 -3.84
N ASN A 11 -7.03 -7.68 -2.96
CA ASN A 11 -6.33 -6.45 -2.59
C ASN A 11 -5.55 -5.85 -3.75
N ASN A 12 -4.84 -6.67 -4.52
CA ASN A 12 -4.11 -6.21 -5.70
C ASN A 12 -5.05 -5.67 -6.79
N LYS A 13 -6.21 -6.30 -6.98
CA LYS A 13 -7.23 -5.81 -7.89
C LYS A 13 -7.72 -4.41 -7.48
N ARG A 14 -8.03 -4.22 -6.19
CA ARG A 14 -8.48 -2.92 -5.66
C ARG A 14 -7.41 -1.83 -5.77
N LYS A 15 -6.14 -2.16 -5.59
CA LYS A 15 -5.01 -1.23 -5.81
C LYS A 15 -4.90 -0.78 -7.26
N LEU A 16 -5.07 -1.71 -8.20
CA LEU A 16 -5.04 -1.40 -9.63
C LEU A 16 -6.24 -0.56 -10.07
N GLU A 17 -7.42 -0.77 -9.47
CA GLU A 17 -8.61 0.06 -9.67
C GLU A 17 -8.34 1.49 -9.18
N LEU A 18 -7.89 1.67 -7.94
CA LEU A 18 -7.55 3.00 -7.40
C LEU A 18 -6.47 3.73 -8.21
N LEU A 19 -5.44 3.00 -8.69
CA LEU A 19 -4.43 3.58 -9.56
C LEU A 19 -5.00 4.03 -10.91
N ARG A 20 -5.93 3.27 -11.48
CA ARG A 20 -6.60 3.67 -12.72
C ARG A 20 -7.46 4.90 -12.50
N ASP A 21 -8.24 4.93 -11.43
CA ASP A 21 -9.09 6.08 -11.08
C ASP A 21 -8.23 7.35 -10.89
N LEU A 22 -7.10 7.24 -10.19
CA LEU A 22 -6.15 8.34 -10.04
C LEU A 22 -5.54 8.79 -11.37
N ILE A 23 -5.13 7.85 -12.23
CA ILE A 23 -4.59 8.17 -13.56
C ILE A 23 -5.66 8.84 -14.41
N GLU A 24 -6.90 8.37 -14.37
CA GLU A 24 -8.02 8.94 -15.10
C GLU A 24 -8.24 10.40 -14.67
N ILE A 25 -8.43 10.65 -13.36
CA ILE A 25 -8.63 12.01 -12.83
C ILE A 25 -7.46 12.94 -13.20
N VAL A 26 -6.21 12.47 -13.10
CA VAL A 26 -5.03 13.26 -13.47
C VAL A 26 -4.95 13.51 -14.97
N SER A 27 -5.35 12.53 -15.80
CA SER A 27 -5.31 12.64 -17.26
C SER A 27 -6.41 13.52 -17.83
N THR A 28 -7.58 13.55 -17.18
CA THR A 28 -8.72 14.41 -17.54
C THR A 28 -8.64 15.80 -16.90
N ARG A 29 -7.62 16.04 -16.07
CA ARG A 29 -7.43 17.33 -15.39
C ARG A 29 -7.15 18.41 -16.41
N ASP A 30 -8.13 19.26 -16.63
CA ASP A 30 -7.89 20.56 -17.24
C ASP A 30 -7.25 21.50 -16.20
N PRO A 31 -6.14 22.18 -16.54
CA PRO A 31 -5.60 23.24 -15.72
C PRO A 31 -6.66 24.33 -15.51
N ILE A 32 -6.60 25.03 -14.38
CA ILE A 32 -7.55 26.11 -14.11
C ILE A 32 -7.35 27.21 -15.14
N ASP A 33 -8.26 27.25 -16.12
CA ASP A 33 -8.21 28.18 -17.22
C ASP A 33 -8.96 29.47 -16.86
N TYR A 34 -8.21 30.43 -16.31
CA TYR A 34 -8.71 31.78 -16.05
C TYR A 34 -8.85 32.61 -17.33
N SER A 35 -8.50 32.10 -18.52
CA SER A 35 -8.63 32.84 -19.78
C SER A 35 -10.08 33.21 -20.11
N LYS A 36 -11.05 32.45 -19.58
CA LYS A 36 -12.49 32.77 -19.65
C LYS A 36 -12.86 34.06 -18.89
N PHE A 37 -12.02 34.49 -17.95
CA PHE A 37 -12.14 35.74 -17.20
C PHE A 37 -11.22 36.84 -17.72
N ASN A 38 -10.63 36.66 -18.90
CA ASN A 38 -9.80 37.69 -19.52
C ASN A 38 -10.64 38.96 -19.70
N PRO A 39 -10.23 40.11 -19.11
CA PRO A 39 -10.98 41.35 -19.18
C PRO A 39 -11.15 41.88 -20.62
N LYS A 40 -10.40 41.34 -21.60
CA LYS A 40 -10.60 41.59 -23.03
C LYS A 40 -11.85 40.92 -23.62
N ASN A 41 -12.31 39.81 -23.03
CA ASN A 41 -13.41 38.98 -23.54
C ASN A 41 -14.68 39.06 -22.68
N LYS A 42 -14.55 39.35 -21.37
CA LYS A 42 -15.68 39.52 -20.44
C LYS A 42 -15.43 40.74 -19.55
N ASN A 43 -16.15 41.83 -19.80
CA ASN A 43 -15.93 43.12 -19.12
C ASN A 43 -16.36 43.13 -17.63
N LYS A 44 -17.15 42.15 -17.20
CA LYS A 44 -17.54 41.96 -15.79
C LYS A 44 -17.54 40.48 -15.45
N VAL A 45 -16.84 40.16 -14.36
CA VAL A 45 -16.82 38.86 -13.71
C VAL A 45 -17.37 39.09 -12.32
N THR A 46 -18.40 38.35 -11.92
CA THR A 46 -18.94 38.47 -10.57
C THR A 46 -18.10 37.62 -9.61
N ILE A 47 -18.06 38.02 -8.34
CA ILE A 47 -17.35 37.26 -7.30
C ILE A 47 -17.92 35.84 -7.21
N GLU A 48 -19.24 35.68 -7.38
CA GLU A 48 -19.94 34.39 -7.38
C GLU A 48 -19.45 33.43 -8.47
N GLU A 49 -19.17 33.92 -9.68
CA GLU A 49 -18.63 33.09 -10.78
C GLU A 49 -17.22 32.55 -10.47
N LEU A 50 -16.39 33.35 -9.80
CA LEU A 50 -15.05 32.93 -9.37
C LEU A 50 -15.11 31.93 -8.22
N VAL A 51 -16.04 32.13 -7.28
CA VAL A 51 -16.24 31.23 -6.14
C VAL A 51 -16.70 29.85 -6.64
N LEU A 52 -17.68 29.78 -7.55
CA LEU A 52 -18.14 28.51 -8.11
C LEU A 52 -17.03 27.73 -8.81
N LEU A 53 -16.18 28.41 -9.59
CA LEU A 53 -15.09 27.77 -10.31
C LEU A 53 -13.99 27.25 -9.37
N ASN A 54 -13.71 27.98 -8.28
CA ASN A 54 -12.81 27.50 -7.24
C ASN A 54 -13.41 26.33 -6.45
N GLU A 55 -14.71 26.35 -6.15
CA GLU A 55 -15.38 25.26 -5.43
C GLU A 55 -15.37 23.94 -6.21
N GLU A 56 -15.55 23.99 -7.54
CA GLU A 56 -15.43 22.81 -8.39
C GLU A 56 -14.02 22.23 -8.36
N LYS A 57 -13.00 23.09 -8.41
CA LYS A 57 -11.60 22.66 -8.35
C LYS A 57 -11.20 22.15 -6.97
N ASP A 58 -11.72 22.74 -5.90
CA ASP A 58 -11.52 22.24 -4.54
C ASP A 58 -12.14 20.85 -4.34
N LYS A 59 -13.29 20.56 -4.97
CA LYS A 59 -13.88 19.20 -4.94
C LYS A 59 -13.00 18.19 -5.67
N GLU A 60 -12.45 18.56 -6.83
CA GLU A 60 -11.52 17.73 -7.60
C GLU A 60 -10.24 17.43 -6.80
N VAL A 61 -9.65 18.45 -6.17
CA VAL A 61 -8.44 18.31 -5.35
C VAL A 61 -8.70 17.43 -4.12
N LYS A 62 -9.84 17.61 -3.44
CA LYS A 62 -10.22 16.76 -2.30
C LYS A 62 -10.43 15.30 -2.70
N ALA A 63 -11.05 15.05 -3.85
CA ALA A 63 -11.22 13.70 -4.36
C ALA A 63 -9.87 13.03 -4.66
N LEU A 64 -8.94 13.77 -5.29
CA LEU A 64 -7.58 13.30 -5.53
C LEU A 64 -6.82 13.01 -4.22
N GLN A 65 -6.91 13.89 -3.23
CA GLN A 65 -6.28 13.68 -1.92
C GLN A 65 -6.83 12.44 -1.23
N SER A 66 -8.16 12.27 -1.20
CA SER A 66 -8.78 11.11 -0.57
C SER A 66 -8.39 9.79 -1.25
N ALA A 67 -8.36 9.76 -2.59
CA ALA A 67 -7.96 8.57 -3.34
C ALA A 67 -6.48 8.23 -3.14
N TRP A 68 -5.63 9.26 -3.01
CA TRP A 68 -4.21 9.09 -2.69
C TRP A 68 -4.00 8.53 -1.28
N GLU A 69 -4.71 9.07 -0.28
CA GLU A 69 -4.63 8.60 1.11
C GLU A 69 -5.10 7.15 1.25
N GLU A 70 -6.16 6.73 0.55
CA GLU A 70 -6.62 5.33 0.54
C GLU A 70 -5.56 4.41 -0.07
N LEU A 71 -4.94 4.83 -1.17
CA LEU A 71 -3.87 4.06 -1.81
C LEU A 71 -2.64 3.93 -0.90
N GLU A 72 -2.22 5.02 -0.26
CA GLU A 72 -1.09 5.03 0.67
C GLU A 72 -1.34 4.10 1.86
N GLY A 73 -2.54 4.14 2.44
CA GLY A 73 -2.94 3.24 3.53
C GLY A 73 -2.88 1.77 3.13
N LEU A 74 -3.33 1.41 1.92
CA LEU A 74 -3.25 0.04 1.41
C LEU A 74 -1.82 -0.42 1.13
N LEU A 75 -0.94 0.48 0.68
CA LEU A 75 0.49 0.17 0.47
C LEU A 75 1.22 -0.01 1.79
N PHE A 76 0.93 0.83 2.78
CA PHE A 76 1.55 0.74 4.09
C PHE A 76 1.14 -0.53 4.85
N ASN A 77 -0.13 -0.92 4.75
CA ASN A 77 -0.60 -2.19 5.33
C ASN A 77 0.14 -3.40 4.76
N ASP A 78 0.34 -3.45 3.44
CA ASP A 78 1.10 -4.54 2.81
C ASP A 78 2.56 -4.56 3.27
N LEU A 79 3.18 -3.39 3.43
CA LEU A 79 4.52 -3.26 3.98
C LEU A 79 4.59 -3.80 5.42
N GLN A 80 3.60 -3.49 6.25
CA GLN A 80 3.53 -4.01 7.62
C GLN A 80 3.37 -5.54 7.66
N ILE A 81 2.48 -6.11 6.83
CA ILE A 81 2.30 -7.56 6.73
C ILE A 81 3.62 -8.22 6.31
N THR A 82 4.28 -7.69 5.29
CA THR A 82 5.58 -8.20 4.80
C THR A 82 6.65 -8.17 5.90
N LEU A 83 6.70 -7.08 6.69
CA LEU A 83 7.62 -6.97 7.82
C LEU A 83 7.32 -7.98 8.93
N GLN A 84 6.04 -8.20 9.25
CA GLN A 84 5.62 -9.19 10.23
C GLN A 84 5.98 -10.62 9.78
N GLU A 85 5.70 -10.98 8.53
CA GLU A 85 6.05 -12.29 7.95
C GLU A 85 7.57 -12.52 7.97
N LYS A 86 8.36 -11.50 7.60
CA LYS A 86 9.83 -11.56 7.68
C LYS A 86 10.31 -11.83 9.10
N ASN A 87 9.72 -11.19 10.10
CA ASN A 87 10.08 -11.39 11.51
C ASN A 87 9.70 -12.80 11.99
N GLN A 88 8.54 -13.32 11.58
CA GLN A 88 8.12 -14.69 11.87
C GLN A 88 9.08 -15.71 11.25
N LEU A 89 9.47 -15.53 9.99
CA LEU A 89 10.44 -16.39 9.30
C LEU A 89 11.82 -16.35 9.98
N ALA A 90 12.31 -15.16 10.33
CA ALA A 90 13.58 -15.03 11.05
C ALA A 90 13.56 -15.77 12.38
N THR A 91 12.45 -15.66 13.12
CA THR A 91 12.22 -16.34 14.38
C THR A 91 12.18 -17.86 14.19
N PHE A 92 11.42 -18.35 13.21
CA PHE A 92 11.35 -19.77 12.86
C PHE A 92 12.72 -20.36 12.50
N LEU A 93 13.49 -19.66 11.64
CA LEU A 93 14.85 -20.06 11.28
C LEU A 93 15.78 -20.09 12.50
N GLY A 94 15.63 -19.12 13.42
CA GLY A 94 16.35 -19.09 14.68
C GLY A 94 16.05 -20.32 15.55
N TYR A 95 14.79 -20.69 15.69
CA TYR A 95 14.37 -21.89 16.41
C TYR A 95 14.89 -23.16 15.75
N LYS A 96 14.73 -23.31 14.43
CA LYS A 96 15.22 -24.48 13.68
C LYS A 96 16.73 -24.67 13.85
N LYS A 97 17.52 -23.58 13.81
CA LYS A 97 18.98 -23.64 14.07
C LYS A 97 19.30 -24.09 15.49
N LYS A 98 18.54 -23.65 16.50
CA LYS A 98 18.72 -24.10 17.89
C LYS A 98 18.37 -25.59 18.04
N GLU A 99 17.28 -26.03 17.44
CA GLU A 99 16.84 -27.43 17.44
C GLU A 99 17.89 -28.35 16.77
N GLU A 100 18.43 -27.95 15.62
CA GLU A 100 19.50 -28.71 14.94
C GLU A 100 20.77 -28.80 15.79
N LYS A 101 21.16 -27.74 16.51
CA LYS A 101 22.29 -27.77 17.44
C LYS A 101 22.05 -28.74 18.59
N GLN A 102 20.85 -28.75 19.17
CA GLN A 102 20.48 -29.70 20.23
C GLN A 102 20.49 -31.15 19.73
N LYS A 103 19.96 -31.43 18.54
CA LYS A 103 19.99 -32.77 17.92
C LYS A 103 21.41 -33.27 17.66
N LYS A 104 22.35 -32.37 17.28
CA LYS A 104 23.77 -32.74 17.11
C LYS A 104 24.45 -33.04 18.45
N GLN A 105 24.16 -32.26 19.50
CA GLN A 105 24.70 -32.51 20.84
C GLN A 105 24.16 -33.81 21.47
N SER A 106 22.89 -34.14 21.29
CA SER A 106 22.31 -35.39 21.82
C SER A 106 22.87 -36.64 21.12
N ARG A 107 23.10 -36.59 19.80
CA ARG A 107 23.75 -37.67 19.04
C ARG A 107 25.20 -37.91 19.46
N GLY A 108 25.91 -36.89 19.94
CA GLY A 108 27.27 -37.00 20.47
C GLY A 108 27.34 -37.67 21.86
N ARG A 109 26.31 -37.51 22.70
CA ARG A 109 26.26 -38.08 24.07
C ARG A 109 25.89 -39.57 24.11
N ASN A 110 25.25 -40.11 23.08
CA ASN A 110 24.75 -41.49 23.06
C ASN A 110 25.77 -42.55 22.61
N ARG A 111 27.06 -42.20 22.45
CA ARG A 111 28.14 -43.15 22.09
C ARG A 111 28.91 -43.72 23.29
N GLN A 112 28.50 -43.41 24.53
CA GLN A 112 29.31 -43.66 25.72
C GLN A 112 28.61 -44.50 26.81
N VAL A 113 27.62 -45.31 26.44
CA VAL A 113 27.07 -46.37 27.29
C VAL A 113 27.05 -47.62 26.42
N TRP A 114 27.42 -48.79 26.96
CA TRP A 114 27.79 -50.04 26.27
C TRP A 114 29.29 -50.20 25.94
N ARG A 115 30.11 -50.22 27.00
CA ARG A 115 31.16 -51.25 27.12
C ARG A 115 31.00 -51.90 28.49
N ALA A 116 30.55 -53.14 28.49
CA ALA A 116 30.75 -54.07 29.58
C ALA A 116 31.93 -54.95 29.16
N ASP A 117 33.00 -54.92 29.94
CA ASP A 117 33.91 -56.06 30.11
C ASP A 117 33.61 -56.64 31.49
#